data_AF-A0A9D7D5R2-F1
#
_entry.id   AF-A0A9D7D5R2-F1
#
_cell.length_a   1.000
_cell.length_b   1.000
_cell.length_c   1.000
_cell.angle_alpha   90.00
_cell.angle_beta   90.00
_cell.angle_gamma   90.00
#
_symmetry.space_group_name_H-M   'P 1'
#
loop_
_entity.id
_entity.type
_entity.pdbx_description
1 polymer ?
#
loop_
_entity_poly.entity_id
_entity_poly.type
_entity_poly.pdbx_seq_one_letter_code
_entity_poly.pdbx_strand_id
1 'polypeptide(L)'
;MVRLCLATLGVASVTLALACSVGLPDNADVPGRPTTPTSATADSSTALPPSGDSGTGAVPGTDAATPLPPVCPPKVVGSVPPDWHPPPAIHRNACSASQATTLTECLFSTAVPVATCDQFFNAAGNGNCISCAITSSIAPNHGAIVDDGTGYYANISGCVAALSGDSSQAGCGAKTEVFYDCLYAACQHCMNPFDYAACTDAAARGTCAAYAGPADCNKPYLDACTSATSPLDEAFKLVKLFCQP
;
A
#
# COMPACT_ATOMS: atom_id res chain seq x y z
N MET A 1 -1.58 10.06 -7.23
CA MET A 1 -2.82 10.87 -7.24
C MET A 1 -2.92 11.55 -5.90
N VAL A 2 -2.40 12.77 -5.80
CA VAL A 2 -2.47 13.61 -4.59
C VAL A 2 -3.89 14.15 -4.53
N ARG A 3 -4.70 13.70 -3.55
CA ARG A 3 -5.89 14.47 -3.17
C ARG A 3 -5.39 15.68 -2.40
N LEU A 4 -5.15 16.75 -3.15
CA LEU A 4 -4.93 18.09 -2.61
C LEU A 4 -6.23 18.50 -1.91
N CYS A 5 -6.34 18.20 -0.61
CA CYS A 5 -7.29 18.89 0.25
C CYS A 5 -6.86 20.36 0.28
N LEU A 6 -7.55 21.18 -0.51
CA LEU A 6 -7.42 22.63 -0.50
C LEU A 6 -7.92 23.13 0.86
N ALA A 7 -7.04 23.18 1.85
CA ALA A 7 -7.29 23.87 3.11
C ALA A 7 -7.22 25.37 2.82
N THR A 8 -8.37 26.02 2.69
CA THR A 8 -8.46 27.48 2.80
C THR A 8 -8.02 27.88 4.21
N LEU A 9 -6.81 28.41 4.33
CA LEU A 9 -6.33 29.08 5.54
C LEU A 9 -7.07 30.42 5.70
N GLY A 10 -8.21 30.37 6.41
CA GLY A 10 -8.87 31.54 6.96
C GLY A 10 -8.48 31.69 8.43
N VAL A 11 -7.70 32.73 8.73
CA VAL A 11 -7.28 33.09 10.09
C VAL A 11 -8.48 33.67 10.83
N ALA A 12 -9.11 32.92 11.74
CA ALA A 12 -9.95 33.45 12.81
C ALA A 12 -10.21 32.37 13.88
N SER A 13 -9.80 32.68 15.10
CA SER A 13 -10.11 31.93 16.32
C SER A 13 -11.63 31.77 16.49
N VAL A 14 -12.12 30.53 16.58
CA VAL A 14 -13.47 30.22 17.09
C VAL A 14 -13.40 29.02 18.02
N THR A 15 -13.68 29.28 19.28
CA THR A 15 -14.04 28.31 20.31
C THR A 15 -15.43 27.74 19.99
N LEU A 16 -15.59 26.42 19.82
CA LEU A 16 -16.90 25.74 19.86
C LEU A 16 -16.70 24.25 20.13
N ALA A 17 -16.81 23.82 21.39
CA ALA A 17 -18.01 23.32 22.07
C ALA A 17 -18.34 21.86 21.73
N LEU A 18 -18.08 21.03 22.74
CA LEU A 18 -18.51 19.65 22.91
C LEU A 18 -20.06 19.59 22.91
N ALA A 19 -20.65 18.77 22.06
CA ALA A 19 -22.05 18.37 22.18
C ALA A 19 -22.15 16.85 21.95
N CYS A 20 -22.30 16.12 23.06
CA CYS A 20 -22.80 14.76 23.06
C CYS A 20 -24.27 14.76 22.61
N SER A 21 -24.62 13.87 21.69
CA SER A 21 -26.00 13.43 21.51
C SER A 21 -26.04 11.91 21.47
N VAL A 22 -26.47 11.35 22.59
CA VAL A 22 -26.93 9.98 22.77
C VAL A 22 -28.23 9.77 21.99
N GLY A 23 -28.26 8.75 21.14
CA GLY A 23 -29.45 8.32 20.42
C GLY A 23 -29.47 6.81 20.24
N LEU A 24 -30.22 6.15 21.13
CA LEU A 24 -30.80 4.79 21.02
C LEU A 24 -32.22 4.91 21.60
N PRO A 25 -33.19 4.02 21.32
CA PRO A 25 -33.17 2.75 20.56
C PRO A 25 -34.20 2.81 19.38
N ASP A 26 -34.55 1.79 18.58
CA ASP A 26 -35.08 0.47 18.92
C ASP A 26 -35.40 -0.37 17.65
N ASN A 27 -35.35 -1.69 17.83
CA ASN A 27 -36.11 -2.78 17.19
C ASN A 27 -36.29 -2.87 15.65
N ALA A 28 -35.87 -4.00 15.07
CA ALA A 28 -36.78 -5.12 14.83
C ALA A 28 -36.09 -6.35 14.20
N ASP A 29 -36.28 -7.46 14.90
CA ASP A 29 -36.30 -8.86 14.50
C ASP A 29 -36.74 -9.12 13.05
N VAL A 30 -35.99 -9.97 12.32
CA VAL A 30 -36.53 -10.73 11.17
C VAL A 30 -36.05 -12.19 11.28
N PRO A 31 -36.96 -13.14 11.56
CA PRO A 31 -36.64 -14.55 11.58
C PRO A 31 -36.83 -15.20 10.19
N GLY A 32 -35.78 -15.90 9.75
CA GLY A 32 -35.90 -17.15 8.99
C GLY A 32 -36.06 -17.06 7.48
N ARG A 33 -35.08 -17.64 6.75
CA ARG A 33 -35.33 -18.65 5.69
C ARG A 33 -34.01 -19.28 5.18
N PRO A 34 -34.04 -20.38 4.42
CA PRO A 34 -33.44 -21.65 4.83
C PRO A 34 -32.17 -22.00 4.06
N THR A 35 -31.35 -22.82 4.71
CA THR A 35 -30.29 -23.63 4.11
C THR A 35 -30.87 -24.72 3.20
N THR A 36 -30.38 -24.87 1.97
CA THR A 36 -30.12 -26.19 1.32
C THR A 36 -29.30 -26.02 0.02
N PRO A 37 -28.60 -27.09 -0.41
CA PRO A 37 -27.31 -27.04 -1.10
C PRO A 37 -27.41 -27.26 -2.61
N THR A 38 -26.36 -26.88 -3.35
CA THR A 38 -26.12 -27.43 -4.69
C THR A 38 -24.63 -27.67 -4.92
N SER A 39 -24.26 -28.94 -4.86
CA SER A 39 -23.05 -29.48 -5.49
C SER A 39 -23.23 -29.42 -7.01
N ALA A 40 -22.23 -28.93 -7.73
CA ALA A 40 -22.06 -29.19 -9.15
C ALA A 40 -20.56 -29.26 -9.48
N THR A 41 -20.07 -30.50 -9.54
CA THR A 41 -18.89 -30.91 -10.29
C THR A 41 -19.11 -30.67 -11.78
N ALA A 42 -18.22 -29.93 -12.44
CA ALA A 42 -18.08 -29.93 -13.89
C ALA A 42 -16.59 -29.98 -14.23
N ASP A 43 -16.14 -31.21 -14.48
CA ASP A 43 -14.93 -31.55 -15.21
C ASP A 43 -15.10 -31.04 -16.65
N SER A 44 -14.14 -30.25 -17.15
CA SER A 44 -14.08 -29.89 -18.55
C SER A 44 -12.64 -29.95 -19.03
N SER A 45 -12.26 -31.15 -19.46
CA SER A 45 -11.03 -31.41 -20.20
C SER A 45 -11.19 -30.89 -21.63
N THR A 46 -10.64 -29.71 -21.90
CA THR A 46 -10.52 -29.20 -23.27
C THR A 46 -9.14 -29.58 -23.81
N ALA A 47 -9.13 -30.46 -24.81
CA ALA A 47 -7.96 -30.87 -25.55
C ALA A 47 -7.29 -29.69 -26.27
N LEU A 48 -5.97 -29.61 -26.18
CA LEU A 48 -5.13 -28.68 -26.93
C LEU A 48 -5.08 -29.06 -28.42
N PRO A 49 -5.28 -28.14 -29.37
CA PRO A 49 -4.99 -28.38 -30.78
C PRO A 49 -3.48 -28.34 -31.07
N PRO A 50 -3.02 -29.07 -32.11
CA PRO A 50 -1.61 -29.23 -32.43
C PRO A 50 -0.97 -27.97 -33.02
N SER A 51 0.29 -27.77 -32.66
CA SER A 51 1.21 -26.75 -33.18
C SER A 51 1.57 -27.01 -34.64
N GLY A 52 1.20 -26.08 -35.52
CA GLY A 52 1.83 -25.81 -36.80
C GLY A 52 1.90 -24.29 -36.95
N ASP A 53 2.75 -23.66 -37.74
CA ASP A 53 3.85 -24.06 -38.61
C ASP A 53 4.58 -22.74 -38.93
N SER A 54 5.88 -22.88 -39.16
CA SER A 54 6.83 -22.01 -39.83
C SER A 54 6.26 -20.86 -40.68
N GLY A 55 6.44 -19.63 -40.20
CA GLY A 55 6.19 -18.41 -40.95
C GLY A 55 7.35 -17.42 -40.83
N THR A 56 8.42 -17.65 -41.59
CA THR A 56 9.48 -16.66 -41.85
C THR A 56 8.95 -15.55 -42.76
N GLY A 57 8.21 -14.61 -42.18
CA GLY A 57 7.79 -13.37 -42.84
C GLY A 57 8.64 -12.20 -42.34
N ALA A 58 9.61 -11.76 -43.15
CA ALA A 58 10.34 -10.52 -42.91
C ALA A 58 9.36 -9.33 -43.07
N VAL A 59 8.93 -8.75 -41.96
CA VAL A 59 8.13 -7.52 -41.95
C VAL A 59 9.08 -6.34 -42.22
N PRO A 60 8.93 -5.59 -43.33
CA PRO A 60 9.81 -4.47 -43.64
C PRO A 60 9.40 -3.24 -42.83
N GLY A 61 10.38 -2.65 -42.14
CA GLY A 61 10.40 -1.23 -41.78
C GLY A 61 9.42 -0.80 -40.69
N THR A 62 9.76 -1.03 -39.43
CA THR A 62 9.16 -0.29 -38.32
C THR A 62 9.66 1.14 -38.35
N ASP A 63 8.73 2.06 -38.52
CA ASP A 63 8.86 3.50 -38.35
C ASP A 63 9.72 3.85 -37.13
N ALA A 64 10.65 4.79 -37.30
CA ALA A 64 11.44 5.33 -36.21
C ALA A 64 10.49 5.87 -35.14
N ALA A 65 10.32 5.12 -34.05
CA ALA A 65 9.49 5.51 -32.94
C ALA A 65 9.92 6.91 -32.50
N THR A 66 8.99 7.87 -32.61
CA THR A 66 9.18 9.23 -32.12
C THR A 66 9.74 9.13 -30.71
N PRO A 67 10.87 9.79 -30.40
CA PRO A 67 11.46 9.75 -29.07
C PRO A 67 10.37 10.09 -28.05
N LEU A 68 10.10 9.14 -27.15
CA LEU A 68 9.19 9.39 -26.04
C LEU A 68 9.67 10.65 -25.31
N PRO A 69 8.76 11.51 -24.81
CA PRO A 69 9.13 12.70 -24.07
C PRO A 69 10.12 12.36 -22.93
N PRO A 70 10.98 13.31 -22.55
CA PRO A 70 12.06 13.04 -21.61
C PRO A 70 11.49 12.51 -20.30
N VAL A 71 11.86 11.26 -19.98
CA VAL A 71 11.67 10.64 -18.67
C VAL A 71 12.22 11.59 -17.61
N CYS A 72 11.42 11.92 -16.61
CA CYS A 72 11.83 12.69 -15.45
C CYS A 72 13.09 12.04 -14.82
N PRO A 73 14.28 12.67 -14.88
CA PRO A 73 15.49 12.03 -14.39
C PRO A 73 15.55 12.09 -12.85
N PRO A 74 16.21 11.12 -12.20
CA PRO A 74 16.43 11.17 -10.77
C PRO A 74 17.35 12.33 -10.40
N LYS A 75 17.02 13.02 -9.31
CA LYS A 75 17.93 13.99 -8.70
C LYS A 75 19.04 13.28 -7.95
N VAL A 76 20.22 13.87 -7.93
CA VAL A 76 21.29 13.41 -7.05
C VAL A 76 20.83 13.59 -5.62
N VAL A 77 20.83 12.49 -4.87
CA VAL A 77 20.53 12.49 -3.45
C VAL A 77 21.84 12.46 -2.70
N GLY A 78 21.98 13.31 -1.67
CA GLY A 78 23.11 13.26 -0.75
C GLY A 78 23.07 12.00 0.13
N SER A 79 23.71 12.07 1.29
CA SER A 79 23.47 11.07 2.33
C SER A 79 22.01 11.13 2.77
N VAL A 80 21.29 10.02 2.65
CA VAL A 80 19.92 9.91 3.16
C VAL A 80 20.05 9.53 4.64
N PRO A 81 19.65 10.40 5.58
CA PRO A 81 19.60 10.00 6.98
C PRO A 81 18.55 8.88 7.11
N PRO A 82 18.85 7.79 7.83
CA PRO A 82 17.88 6.71 8.00
C PRO A 82 16.69 7.21 8.84
N ASP A 83 15.50 7.26 8.28
CA ASP A 83 14.24 7.50 9.02
C ASP A 83 13.58 6.15 9.36
N TRP A 84 14.36 5.24 9.96
CA TRP A 84 13.90 3.89 10.26
C TRP A 84 13.06 3.85 11.53
N HIS A 85 11.81 3.39 11.40
CA HIS A 85 10.92 3.08 12.51
C HIS A 85 10.56 1.60 12.50
N PRO A 86 10.96 0.82 13.52
CA PRO A 86 10.71 -0.62 13.51
C PRO A 86 9.22 -0.94 13.60
N PRO A 87 8.76 -2.02 12.97
CA PRO A 87 7.37 -2.45 13.07
C PRO A 87 7.01 -2.84 14.52
N PRO A 88 5.74 -2.67 14.95
CA PRO A 88 5.25 -3.34 16.15
C PRO A 88 5.17 -4.86 15.92
N ALA A 89 4.82 -5.60 16.98
CA ALA A 89 4.51 -7.02 16.83
C ALA A 89 3.41 -7.26 15.78
N ILE A 90 3.58 -8.30 14.96
CA ILE A 90 2.58 -8.76 13.97
C ILE A 90 1.49 -9.61 14.63
N HIS A 91 0.43 -9.92 13.88
CA HIS A 91 -0.71 -10.73 14.32
C HIS A 91 -1.41 -10.25 15.60
N ARG A 92 -1.64 -8.94 15.74
CA ARG A 92 -2.23 -8.35 16.96
C ARG A 92 -3.72 -8.63 17.16
N ASN A 93 -4.37 -9.36 16.25
CA ASN A 93 -5.79 -9.70 16.31
C ASN A 93 -6.69 -8.49 16.62
N ALA A 94 -6.37 -7.35 15.99
CA ALA A 94 -7.04 -6.07 16.19
C ALA A 94 -8.06 -5.76 15.09
N CYS A 95 -7.93 -6.40 13.92
CA CYS A 95 -8.84 -6.26 12.79
C CYS A 95 -9.54 -7.58 12.50
N SER A 96 -10.84 -7.53 12.22
CA SER A 96 -11.53 -8.59 11.49
C SER A 96 -11.15 -8.58 9.99
N ALA A 97 -11.56 -9.62 9.26
CA ALA A 97 -11.48 -9.66 7.80
C ALA A 97 -12.18 -8.46 7.14
N SER A 98 -13.42 -8.18 7.55
CA SER A 98 -14.21 -7.08 7.00
C SER A 98 -13.64 -5.71 7.35
N GLN A 99 -13.14 -5.53 8.57
CA GLN A 99 -12.52 -4.26 8.96
C GLN A 99 -11.27 -3.95 8.15
N ALA A 100 -10.42 -4.95 7.92
CA ALA A 100 -9.23 -4.78 7.09
C ALA A 100 -9.59 -4.41 5.64
N THR A 101 -10.56 -5.11 5.04
CA THR A 101 -11.02 -4.80 3.68
C THR A 101 -11.55 -3.38 3.58
N THR A 102 -12.51 -3.00 4.43
CA THR A 102 -13.10 -1.65 4.40
C THR A 102 -12.06 -0.56 4.66
N LEU A 103 -11.13 -0.78 5.60
CA LEU A 103 -10.04 0.15 5.88
C LEU A 103 -9.18 0.39 4.63
N THR A 104 -8.74 -0.68 3.96
CA THR A 104 -7.86 -0.54 2.79
C THR A 104 -8.58 -0.01 1.55
N GLU A 105 -9.84 -0.38 1.35
CA GLU A 105 -10.63 0.20 0.25
C GLU A 105 -10.85 1.70 0.48
N CYS A 106 -11.09 2.14 1.71
CA CYS A 106 -11.25 3.56 2.02
C CYS A 106 -10.00 4.40 1.78
N LEU A 107 -8.82 3.81 1.96
CA LEU A 107 -7.55 4.52 1.79
C LEU A 107 -7.03 4.46 0.35
N PHE A 108 -7.24 3.34 -0.35
CA PHE A 108 -6.59 3.06 -1.64
C PHE A 108 -7.56 2.91 -2.82
N SER A 109 -8.88 2.89 -2.60
CA SER A 109 -9.90 2.84 -3.65
C SER A 109 -10.68 4.15 -3.75
N THR A 110 -10.93 4.58 -4.98
CA THR A 110 -11.88 5.67 -5.27
C THR A 110 -13.31 5.18 -5.48
N ALA A 111 -13.52 3.85 -5.49
CA ALA A 111 -14.83 3.25 -5.70
C ALA A 111 -15.71 3.30 -4.44
N VAL A 112 -15.12 3.44 -3.26
CA VAL A 112 -15.88 3.53 -2.00
C VAL A 112 -16.39 4.96 -1.78
N PRO A 113 -17.69 5.16 -1.53
CA PRO A 113 -18.24 6.47 -1.21
C PRO A 113 -17.61 7.06 0.06
N VAL A 114 -17.33 8.37 0.05
CA VAL A 114 -16.73 9.09 1.20
C VAL A 114 -17.52 8.88 2.48
N ALA A 115 -18.86 8.94 2.41
CA ALA A 115 -19.73 8.73 3.57
C ALA A 115 -19.56 7.36 4.23
N THR A 116 -19.28 6.31 3.44
CA THR A 116 -18.99 4.96 3.96
C THR A 116 -17.69 4.95 4.74
N CYS A 117 -16.67 5.64 4.23
CA CYS A 117 -15.38 5.76 4.90
C CYS A 117 -15.46 6.59 6.17
N ASP A 118 -16.17 7.72 6.12
CA ASP A 118 -16.43 8.54 7.32
C ASP A 118 -17.15 7.71 8.39
N GLN A 119 -18.16 6.92 8.02
CA GLN A 119 -18.83 6.03 8.96
C GLN A 119 -17.86 4.99 9.55
N PHE A 120 -16.98 4.40 8.72
CA PHE A 120 -16.00 3.43 9.19
C PHE A 120 -15.00 4.04 10.17
N PHE A 121 -14.41 5.20 9.86
CA PHE A 121 -13.42 5.86 10.70
C PHE A 121 -14.01 6.44 12.00
N ASN A 122 -15.29 6.82 12.00
CA ASN A 122 -15.97 7.36 13.19
C ASN A 122 -16.64 6.30 14.07
N ALA A 123 -16.76 5.05 13.62
CA ALA A 123 -17.37 3.98 14.39
C ALA A 123 -16.43 3.50 15.52
N ALA A 124 -16.87 3.62 16.77
CA ALA A 124 -16.07 3.27 17.96
C ALA A 124 -15.53 1.83 17.95
N GLY A 125 -16.25 0.88 17.35
CA GLY A 125 -15.82 -0.52 17.23
C GLY A 125 -14.62 -0.74 16.29
N ASN A 126 -14.23 0.25 15.48
CA ASN A 126 -13.13 0.14 14.53
C ASN A 126 -11.81 0.72 15.05
N GLY A 127 -11.82 1.41 16.21
CA GLY A 127 -10.66 2.11 16.75
C GLY A 127 -9.42 1.22 16.90
N ASN A 128 -9.58 0.01 17.45
CA ASN A 128 -8.47 -0.94 17.61
C ASN A 128 -7.86 -1.37 16.26
N CYS A 129 -8.70 -1.61 15.26
CA CYS A 129 -8.21 -1.98 13.93
C CYS A 129 -7.46 -0.81 13.28
N ILE A 130 -8.03 0.39 13.33
CA ILE A 130 -7.44 1.62 12.77
C ILE A 130 -6.08 1.89 13.43
N SER A 131 -6.00 1.89 14.77
CA SER A 131 -4.73 2.12 15.50
C SER A 131 -3.71 1.00 15.32
N CYS A 132 -4.15 -0.20 14.95
CA CYS A 132 -3.22 -1.27 14.60
C CYS A 132 -2.65 -1.07 13.18
N ALA A 133 -3.52 -0.74 12.23
CA ALA A 133 -3.18 -0.70 10.81
C ALA A 133 -2.43 0.57 10.44
N ILE A 134 -2.89 1.73 10.91
CA ILE A 134 -2.43 3.05 10.47
C ILE A 134 -1.60 3.71 11.58
N THR A 135 -0.43 4.20 11.22
CA THR A 135 0.43 5.00 12.11
C THR A 135 0.91 6.24 11.39
N SER A 136 1.15 7.33 12.13
CA SER A 136 1.81 8.50 11.57
C SER A 136 3.28 8.20 11.22
N SER A 137 3.84 8.85 10.21
CA SER A 137 5.26 8.74 9.82
C SER A 137 6.23 9.13 10.93
N ILE A 138 5.80 9.97 11.88
CA ILE A 138 6.61 10.35 13.06
C ILE A 138 6.41 9.42 14.27
N ALA A 139 5.58 8.37 14.15
CA ALA A 139 5.38 7.42 15.23
C ALA A 139 6.65 6.57 15.40
N PRO A 140 7.07 6.24 16.64
CA PRO A 140 8.29 5.47 16.89
C PRO A 140 8.23 4.02 16.35
N ASN A 141 7.03 3.55 16.01
CA ASN A 141 6.79 2.27 15.36
C ASN A 141 5.79 2.47 14.23
N HIS A 142 6.13 1.99 13.03
CA HIS A 142 5.25 2.06 11.88
C HIS A 142 4.39 0.79 11.76
N GLY A 143 3.07 0.98 11.63
CA GLY A 143 2.09 -0.08 11.41
C GLY A 143 2.14 -0.65 9.99
N ALA A 144 1.05 -1.28 9.55
CA ALA A 144 0.93 -1.82 8.20
C ALA A 144 0.91 -0.72 7.13
N ILE A 145 0.31 0.41 7.47
CA ILE A 145 0.11 1.58 6.62
C ILE A 145 0.64 2.80 7.40
N VAL A 146 1.40 3.65 6.71
CA VAL A 146 1.95 4.87 7.26
C VAL A 146 1.25 6.08 6.64
N ASP A 147 0.82 7.00 7.48
CA ASP A 147 0.29 8.31 7.12
C ASP A 147 1.41 9.37 7.24
N ASP A 148 1.83 9.92 6.10
CA ASP A 148 2.85 10.97 6.05
C ASP A 148 2.28 12.39 6.12
N GLY A 149 0.96 12.53 6.32
CA GLY A 149 0.23 13.79 6.31
C GLY A 149 -0.15 14.29 4.91
N THR A 150 0.39 13.70 3.85
CA THR A 150 0.04 13.97 2.45
C THR A 150 -0.70 12.81 1.79
N GLY A 151 -0.52 11.60 2.31
CA GLY A 151 -1.15 10.38 1.85
C GLY A 151 -0.78 9.18 2.70
N TYR A 152 -1.13 8.01 2.18
CA TYR A 152 -0.92 6.72 2.85
C TYR A 152 -0.05 5.82 1.98
N TYR A 153 0.88 5.11 2.60
CA TYR A 153 1.69 4.11 1.93
C TYR A 153 1.83 2.84 2.78
N ALA A 154 2.10 1.73 2.09
CA ALA A 154 2.31 0.42 2.69
C ALA A 154 3.71 0.31 3.31
N ASN A 155 3.80 -0.18 4.55
CA ASN A 155 5.08 -0.36 5.26
C ASN A 155 5.79 -1.66 4.85
N ILE A 156 6.28 -1.72 3.61
CA ILE A 156 6.98 -2.89 3.07
C ILE A 156 8.22 -3.23 3.91
N SER A 157 9.00 -2.23 4.30
CA SER A 157 10.22 -2.40 5.10
C SER A 157 9.92 -2.98 6.49
N GLY A 158 8.83 -2.54 7.13
CA GLY A 158 8.33 -3.12 8.37
C GLY A 158 7.92 -4.58 8.21
N CYS A 159 7.28 -4.95 7.10
CA CYS A 159 6.99 -6.36 6.81
C CYS A 159 8.26 -7.20 6.66
N VAL A 160 9.27 -6.69 5.96
CA VAL A 160 10.57 -7.37 5.82
C VAL A 160 11.22 -7.55 7.19
N ALA A 161 11.22 -6.52 8.05
CA ALA A 161 11.74 -6.63 9.42
C ALA A 161 10.98 -7.67 10.25
N ALA A 162 9.65 -7.70 10.15
CA ALA A 162 8.82 -8.66 10.88
C ALA A 162 9.07 -10.10 10.43
N LEU A 163 9.13 -10.36 9.11
CA LEU A 163 9.34 -11.70 8.56
C LEU A 163 10.79 -12.19 8.69
N SER A 164 11.77 -11.29 8.67
CA SER A 164 13.18 -11.63 8.92
C SER A 164 13.49 -11.83 10.41
N GLY A 165 12.62 -11.36 11.30
CA GLY A 165 12.84 -11.41 12.75
C GLY A 165 13.91 -10.45 13.25
N ASP A 166 14.32 -9.47 12.44
CA ASP A 166 15.32 -8.46 12.79
C ASP A 166 14.80 -7.04 12.51
N SER A 167 14.29 -6.40 13.58
CA SER A 167 13.83 -5.00 13.55
C SER A 167 14.93 -3.99 13.95
N SER A 168 16.20 -4.42 14.05
CA SER A 168 17.30 -3.51 14.38
C SER A 168 17.63 -2.56 13.23
N GLN A 169 18.40 -1.50 13.52
CA GLN A 169 18.92 -0.57 12.51
C GLN A 169 19.80 -1.25 11.44
N ALA A 170 20.37 -2.41 11.75
CA ALA A 170 21.22 -3.19 10.84
C ALA A 170 20.44 -4.27 10.08
N GLY A 171 19.17 -4.48 10.44
CA GLY A 171 18.31 -5.50 9.87
C GLY A 171 17.90 -5.21 8.42
N CYS A 172 17.30 -6.21 7.78
CA CYS A 172 16.89 -6.10 6.38
C CYS A 172 15.78 -5.07 6.15
N GLY A 173 14.86 -4.90 7.11
CA GLY A 173 13.85 -3.85 7.04
C GLY A 173 14.47 -2.47 7.00
N ALA A 174 15.38 -2.15 7.93
CA ALA A 174 16.06 -0.85 7.96
C ALA A 174 16.86 -0.55 6.68
N LYS A 175 17.56 -1.54 6.13
CA LYS A 175 18.28 -1.39 4.85
C LYS A 175 17.34 -1.16 3.66
N THR A 176 16.18 -1.81 3.69
CA THR A 176 15.12 -1.64 2.68
C THR A 176 14.52 -0.24 2.77
N GLU A 177 14.27 0.28 3.97
CA GLU A 177 13.74 1.62 4.18
C GLU A 177 14.68 2.69 3.61
N VAL A 178 15.97 2.63 3.96
CA VAL A 178 16.96 3.57 3.44
C VAL A 178 17.03 3.55 1.90
N PHE A 179 16.87 2.38 1.30
CA PHE A 179 16.79 2.27 -0.15
C PHE A 179 15.53 2.97 -0.71
N TYR A 180 14.36 2.73 -0.13
CA TYR A 180 13.12 3.40 -0.53
C TYR A 180 13.15 4.92 -0.30
N ASP A 181 13.69 5.38 0.83
CA ASP A 181 13.89 6.80 1.11
C ASP A 181 14.75 7.47 0.05
N CYS A 182 15.82 6.78 -0.40
CA CYS A 182 16.63 7.29 -1.50
C CYS A 182 15.84 7.39 -2.80
N LEU A 183 15.06 6.36 -3.16
CA LEU A 183 14.24 6.37 -4.36
C LEU A 183 13.20 7.51 -4.33
N TYR A 184 12.53 7.68 -3.19
CA TYR A 184 11.56 8.75 -2.99
C TYR A 184 12.23 10.13 -3.09
N ALA A 185 13.33 10.35 -2.36
CA ALA A 185 14.06 11.60 -2.39
C ALA A 185 14.57 11.96 -3.81
N ALA A 186 14.98 10.95 -4.57
CA ALA A 186 15.46 11.11 -5.95
C ALA A 186 14.34 11.46 -6.92
N CYS A 187 13.10 11.02 -6.69
CA CYS A 187 12.03 11.00 -7.70
C CYS A 187 10.74 11.73 -7.32
N GLN A 188 10.58 12.21 -6.08
CA GLN A 188 9.36 12.89 -5.60
C GLN A 188 8.95 14.13 -6.43
N HIS A 189 9.84 14.71 -7.24
CA HIS A 189 9.50 15.82 -8.13
C HIS A 189 8.82 15.38 -9.44
N CYS A 190 8.76 14.09 -9.73
CA CYS A 190 8.12 13.56 -10.93
C CYS A 190 6.59 13.47 -10.72
N MET A 191 5.83 14.32 -11.41
CA MET A 191 4.38 14.47 -11.20
C MET A 191 3.54 13.34 -11.80
N ASN A 192 4.04 12.69 -12.85
CA ASN A 192 3.34 11.63 -13.57
C ASN A 192 3.77 10.25 -13.02
N PRO A 193 2.83 9.34 -12.70
CA PRO A 193 3.17 7.98 -12.26
C PRO A 193 4.11 7.21 -13.19
N PHE A 194 3.96 7.35 -14.52
CA PHE A 194 4.84 6.68 -15.49
C PHE A 194 6.28 7.21 -15.40
N ASP A 195 6.42 8.53 -15.25
CA ASP A 195 7.72 9.17 -15.08
C ASP A 195 8.34 8.83 -13.73
N TYR A 196 7.52 8.69 -12.68
CA TYR A 196 7.99 8.30 -11.36
C TYR A 196 8.59 6.88 -11.37
N ALA A 197 7.89 5.90 -11.95
CA ALA A 197 8.39 4.52 -12.06
C ALA A 197 9.72 4.44 -12.84
N ALA A 198 9.80 5.12 -13.98
CA ALA A 198 11.02 5.17 -14.77
C ALA A 198 12.16 5.91 -14.04
N CYS A 199 11.84 6.95 -13.27
CA CYS A 199 12.78 7.64 -12.40
C CYS A 199 13.32 6.71 -11.31
N THR A 200 12.46 5.96 -10.60
CA THR A 200 12.89 5.06 -9.52
C THR A 200 13.78 3.94 -10.05
N ASP A 201 13.48 3.40 -11.23
CA ASP A 201 14.35 2.43 -11.91
C ASP A 201 15.73 3.01 -12.23
N ALA A 202 15.78 4.25 -12.73
CA ALA A 202 17.03 4.96 -13.02
C ALA A 202 17.80 5.32 -11.72
N ALA A 203 17.10 5.73 -10.67
CA ALA A 203 17.68 6.03 -9.36
C ALA A 203 18.32 4.80 -8.73
N ALA A 204 17.63 3.65 -8.77
CA ALA A 204 18.11 2.37 -8.26
C ALA A 204 19.43 1.93 -8.90
N ARG A 205 19.59 2.16 -10.21
CA ARG A 205 20.84 1.88 -10.94
C ARG A 205 21.91 2.97 -10.81
N GLY A 206 21.53 4.15 -10.32
CA GLY A 206 22.36 5.35 -10.27
C GLY A 206 22.57 5.85 -8.84
N THR A 207 21.97 6.99 -8.51
CA THR A 207 22.20 7.71 -7.24
C THR A 207 21.89 6.89 -5.98
N CYS A 208 21.06 5.83 -6.08
CA CYS A 208 20.68 4.96 -4.97
C CYS A 208 21.33 3.58 -5.01
N ALA A 209 22.23 3.31 -5.96
CA ALA A 209 22.85 1.98 -6.13
C ALA A 209 23.62 1.51 -4.89
N ALA A 210 24.18 2.45 -4.11
CA ALA A 210 24.88 2.15 -2.86
C ALA A 210 23.98 1.54 -1.77
N TYR A 211 22.68 1.81 -1.82
CA TYR A 211 21.69 1.28 -0.85
C TYR A 211 21.00 0.02 -1.37
N ALA A 212 20.98 -0.21 -2.69
CA ALA A 212 20.36 -1.39 -3.30
C ALA A 212 21.01 -2.71 -2.85
N GLY A 213 22.35 -2.78 -2.89
CA GLY A 213 23.10 -3.99 -2.49
C GLY A 213 22.82 -4.43 -1.04
N PRO A 214 22.90 -3.53 -0.03
CA PRO A 214 22.48 -3.84 1.33
C PRO A 214 21.01 -4.27 1.45
N ALA A 215 20.10 -3.68 0.66
CA ALA A 215 18.68 -4.01 0.69
C ALA A 215 18.35 -5.39 0.10
N ASP A 216 19.23 -5.99 -0.70
CA ASP A 216 19.01 -7.31 -1.34
C ASP A 216 18.66 -8.45 -0.36
N CYS A 217 18.97 -8.30 0.92
CA CYS A 217 18.58 -9.28 1.93
C CYS A 217 17.06 -9.33 2.17
N ASN A 218 16.28 -8.41 1.58
CA ASN A 218 14.82 -8.45 1.57
C ASN A 218 14.21 -9.44 0.57
N LYS A 219 14.97 -9.90 -0.44
CA LYS A 219 14.47 -10.73 -1.55
C LYS A 219 13.65 -11.95 -1.10
N PRO A 220 14.01 -12.70 -0.04
CA PRO A 220 13.22 -13.84 0.43
C PRO A 220 11.83 -13.48 0.97
N TYR A 221 11.60 -12.20 1.31
CA TYR A 221 10.40 -11.72 1.99
C TYR A 221 9.51 -10.85 1.10
N LEU A 222 10.04 -10.30 0.00
CA LEU A 222 9.30 -9.36 -0.85
C LEU A 222 8.00 -9.96 -1.39
N ASP A 223 8.00 -11.20 -1.84
CA ASP A 223 6.78 -11.87 -2.32
C ASP A 223 5.68 -11.97 -1.26
N ALA A 224 6.03 -11.94 0.03
CA ALA A 224 5.10 -11.89 1.14
C ALA A 224 4.71 -10.46 1.55
N CYS A 225 5.54 -9.47 1.25
CA CYS A 225 5.34 -8.08 1.65
C CYS A 225 4.71 -7.18 0.57
N THR A 226 4.82 -7.55 -0.70
CA THR A 226 4.28 -6.79 -1.84
C THR A 226 3.14 -7.53 -2.52
N SER A 227 2.41 -6.83 -3.39
CA SER A 227 1.46 -7.44 -4.33
C SER A 227 1.75 -7.01 -5.76
N ALA A 228 1.67 -7.95 -6.70
CA ALA A 228 1.85 -7.67 -8.12
C ALA A 228 0.63 -6.99 -8.77
N THR A 229 -0.52 -6.93 -8.09
CA THR A 229 -1.79 -6.49 -8.69
C THR A 229 -2.13 -5.02 -8.44
N SER A 230 -2.02 -4.53 -7.20
CA SER A 230 -2.38 -3.13 -6.87
C SER A 230 -1.86 -2.68 -5.50
N PRO A 231 -1.72 -1.35 -5.27
CA PRO A 231 -1.44 -0.79 -3.94
C PRO A 231 -2.50 -1.17 -2.89
N LEU A 232 -3.76 -1.36 -3.31
CA LEU A 232 -4.84 -1.80 -2.43
C LEU A 232 -4.59 -3.22 -1.90
N ASP A 233 -4.22 -4.15 -2.80
CA ASP A 233 -3.94 -5.53 -2.42
C ASP A 233 -2.70 -5.63 -1.52
N GLU A 234 -1.69 -4.81 -1.79
CA GLU A 234 -0.50 -4.69 -0.95
C GLU A 234 -0.85 -4.21 0.45
N ALA A 235 -1.59 -3.11 0.57
CA ALA A 235 -2.05 -2.59 1.85
C ALA A 235 -2.90 -3.62 2.60
N PHE A 236 -3.82 -4.31 1.92
CA PHE A 236 -4.67 -5.34 2.53
C PHE A 236 -3.84 -6.50 3.07
N LYS A 237 -2.84 -6.96 2.32
CA LYS A 237 -1.92 -8.02 2.73
C LYS A 237 -1.13 -7.64 3.98
N LEU A 238 -0.65 -6.40 4.05
CA LEU A 238 0.07 -5.89 5.21
C LEU A 238 -0.84 -5.73 6.43
N VAL A 239 -2.05 -5.21 6.26
CA VAL A 239 -3.03 -5.12 7.37
C VAL A 239 -3.36 -6.52 7.91
N LYS A 240 -3.51 -7.50 7.03
CA LYS A 240 -3.68 -8.90 7.43
C LYS A 240 -2.49 -9.40 8.26
N LEU A 241 -1.26 -9.22 7.77
CA LEU A 241 -0.06 -9.65 8.49
C LEU A 241 0.06 -9.01 9.89
N PHE A 242 -0.15 -7.70 10.00
CA PHE A 242 0.09 -6.98 11.26
C PHE A 242 -1.08 -7.08 12.25
N CYS A 243 -2.32 -7.15 11.76
CA CYS A 243 -3.51 -6.88 12.57
C CYS A 243 -4.54 -8.01 12.60
N GLN A 244 -4.41 -9.03 11.76
CA GLN A 244 -5.28 -10.21 11.80
C GLN A 244 -4.57 -11.39 12.49
N PRO A 245 -5.33 -12.35 13.06
CA PRO A 245 -4.77 -13.54 13.66
C PRO A 245 -4.00 -14.43 12.67
#